data_AF-A0A9W9YVJ8-F1
#
_entry.id   AF-A0A9W9YVJ8-F1
#
_cell.length_a   1.000
_cell.length_b   1.000
_cell.length_c   1.000
_cell.angle_alpha   90.00
_cell.angle_beta   90.00
_cell.angle_gamma   90.00
#
_symmetry.space_group_name_H-M   'P 1'
#
loop_
_entity.id
_entity.type
_entity.pdbx_description
1 polymer ?
#
loop_
_entity_poly.entity_id
_entity_poly.type
_entity_poly.pdbx_seq_one_letter_code
_entity_poly.pdbx_strand_id
1 'polypeptide(L)'
;MEGIKELFVRTFWGLTRSHSVSQDKFGSTSQGNFFGRVLGSQTPNTSIIYTTPYLAAKSDLNTSSVFAYKRIFGNQRPVAVLGYEMDMESFVTDQLVKNTQCLTNGPECDISCDRSGKNSHEGLYCYLLDENGFVVAGNEEKFRW
;
A
#
# COMPACT_ATOMS: atom_id res chain seq x y z
N MET A 1 -9.11 11.13 2.48
CA MET A 1 -7.70 10.88 2.12
C MET A 1 -6.88 11.10 3.39
N GLU A 2 -7.18 10.31 4.41
CA GLU A 2 -6.45 10.35 5.68
C GLU A 2 -5.26 9.38 5.55
N GLY A 3 -4.11 9.72 6.12
CA GLY A 3 -2.92 8.84 6.10
C GLY A 3 -2.09 8.82 4.81
N ILE A 4 -2.50 9.46 3.70
CA ILE A 4 -1.63 9.65 2.53
C ILE A 4 -0.54 10.66 2.89
N LYS A 5 0.73 10.26 2.76
CA LYS A 5 1.91 11.11 3.04
C LYS A 5 2.42 11.80 1.78
N GLU A 6 2.47 11.09 0.67
CA GLU A 6 2.96 11.60 -0.62
C GLU A 6 2.20 10.98 -1.79
N LEU A 7 2.00 11.78 -2.83
CA LEU A 7 1.61 11.34 -4.17
C LEU A 7 2.76 11.69 -5.12
N PHE A 8 3.16 10.79 -5.99
CA PHE A 8 4.20 11.09 -6.97
C PHE A 8 3.94 10.44 -8.33
N VAL A 9 4.49 11.06 -9.37
CA VAL A 9 4.57 10.49 -10.71
C VAL A 9 6.00 10.57 -11.19
N ARG A 10 6.54 9.44 -11.65
CA ARG A 10 7.83 9.37 -12.32
C ARG A 10 7.61 8.94 -13.76
N THR A 11 8.05 9.74 -14.71
CA THR A 11 7.97 9.40 -16.13
C THR A 11 9.17 8.57 -16.56
N PHE A 12 9.03 7.86 -17.68
CA PHE A 12 10.12 7.11 -18.28
C PHE A 12 11.32 8.01 -18.65
N TRP A 13 11.07 9.30 -18.92
CA TRP A 13 12.10 10.29 -19.25
C TRP A 13 12.81 10.89 -18.01
N GLY A 14 12.57 10.33 -16.82
CA GLY A 14 13.27 10.73 -15.61
C GLY A 14 12.69 11.95 -14.89
N LEU A 15 11.59 12.53 -15.39
CA LEU A 15 10.89 13.60 -14.68
C LEU A 15 10.09 12.99 -13.54
N THR A 16 10.35 13.46 -12.32
CA THR A 16 9.57 13.09 -11.15
C THR A 16 8.88 14.33 -10.58
N ARG A 17 7.58 14.23 -10.33
CA ARG A 17 6.82 15.23 -9.58
C ARG A 17 6.23 14.56 -8.37
N SER A 18 6.42 15.15 -7.20
CA SER A 18 5.78 14.72 -5.97
C SER A 18 4.95 15.85 -5.37
N HIS A 19 3.93 15.45 -4.64
CA HIS A 19 3.10 16.30 -3.82
C HIS A 19 3.05 15.66 -2.43
N SER A 20 3.72 16.31 -1.47
CA SER A 20 3.66 15.90 -0.08
C SER A 20 2.39 16.45 0.55
N VAL A 21 1.59 15.56 1.13
CA VAL A 21 0.38 15.90 1.87
C VAL A 21 0.70 16.11 3.36
N SER A 22 1.77 15.46 3.86
CA SER A 22 2.31 15.65 5.21
C SER A 22 3.62 16.45 5.22
N GLN A 23 3.83 17.26 6.27
CA GLN A 23 5.04 18.07 6.46
C GLN A 23 6.24 17.27 7.01
N ASP A 24 6.02 16.06 7.54
CA ASP A 24 7.04 15.28 8.27
C ASP A 24 7.91 14.38 7.36
N LYS A 25 8.29 14.85 6.17
CA LYS A 25 9.18 14.07 5.28
C LYS A 25 10.65 14.32 5.58
N PHE A 26 11.21 13.57 6.53
CA PHE A 26 12.67 13.40 6.63
C PHE A 26 13.12 12.33 5.62
N GLY A 27 13.80 12.76 4.55
CA GLY A 27 14.79 11.96 3.83
C GLY A 27 14.34 10.71 3.04
N SER A 28 13.08 10.28 3.09
CA SER A 28 12.60 9.12 2.32
C SER A 28 12.42 9.49 0.84
N THR A 29 13.51 9.36 0.07
CA THR A 29 13.43 9.33 -1.40
C THR A 29 12.86 7.98 -1.83
N SER A 30 11.53 7.87 -1.80
CA SER A 30 10.70 6.82 -2.39
C SER A 30 10.98 6.52 -3.88
N GLN A 31 11.90 7.26 -4.49
CA GLN A 31 11.97 7.47 -5.92
C GLN A 31 13.03 6.63 -6.63
N GLY A 32 14.10 6.17 -5.96
CA GLY A 32 15.27 5.58 -6.62
C GLY A 32 15.09 4.13 -7.10
N ASN A 33 14.86 3.21 -6.15
CA ASN A 33 15.00 1.77 -6.40
C ASN A 33 13.69 1.07 -6.82
N PHE A 34 12.53 1.61 -6.45
CA PHE A 34 11.25 0.94 -6.71
C PHE A 34 10.74 1.13 -8.14
N PHE A 35 11.11 2.21 -8.82
CA PHE A 35 10.65 2.51 -10.18
C PHE A 35 11.04 1.41 -11.19
N GLY A 36 12.28 0.92 -11.13
CA GLY A 36 12.76 -0.17 -11.99
C GLY A 36 12.01 -1.49 -11.73
N ARG A 37 11.82 -1.83 -10.45
CA ARG A 37 11.04 -3.03 -10.05
C ARG A 37 9.60 -2.95 -10.55
N VAL A 38 8.95 -1.80 -10.42
CA VAL A 38 7.56 -1.60 -10.87
C VAL A 38 7.46 -1.74 -12.38
N LEU A 39 8.37 -1.13 -13.15
CA LEU A 39 8.39 -1.27 -14.61
C LEU A 39 8.61 -2.71 -15.07
N GLY A 40 9.51 -3.45 -14.41
CA GLY A 40 9.81 -4.85 -14.72
C GLY A 40 8.82 -5.87 -14.17
N SER A 41 7.81 -5.44 -13.40
CA SER A 41 6.84 -6.35 -12.78
C SER A 41 6.01 -7.11 -13.83
N GLN A 42 5.79 -8.40 -13.59
CA GLN A 42 4.96 -9.26 -14.44
C GLN A 42 3.46 -9.20 -14.09
N THR A 43 3.08 -8.37 -13.11
CA THR A 43 1.67 -8.16 -12.76
C THR A 43 0.88 -7.64 -13.97
N PRO A 44 -0.43 -7.90 -14.08
CA PRO A 44 -1.25 -7.34 -15.15
C PRO A 44 -1.19 -5.81 -15.23
N ASN A 45 -1.40 -5.25 -16.43
CA ASN A 45 -1.32 -3.80 -16.66
C ASN A 45 -2.34 -2.98 -15.87
N THR A 46 -3.44 -3.61 -15.43
CA THR A 46 -4.50 -2.98 -14.63
C THR A 46 -4.23 -3.02 -13.14
N SER A 47 -3.23 -3.79 -12.68
CA SER A 47 -2.95 -4.03 -11.27
C SER A 47 -2.23 -2.87 -10.60
N ILE A 48 -2.54 -2.69 -9.32
CA ILE A 48 -1.75 -1.88 -8.39
C ILE A 48 -0.68 -2.81 -7.81
N ILE A 49 0.56 -2.33 -7.76
CA ILE A 49 1.69 -3.04 -7.17
C ILE A 49 1.94 -2.41 -5.80
N TYR A 50 1.99 -3.23 -4.76
CA TYR A 50 2.30 -2.78 -3.41
C TYR A 50 3.72 -3.23 -3.06
N THR A 51 4.47 -2.39 -2.35
CA THR A 51 5.75 -2.81 -1.79
C THR A 51 5.66 -2.81 -0.28
N THR A 52 6.20 -3.87 0.31
CA THR A 52 6.24 -4.05 1.75
C THR A 52 7.12 -2.99 2.42
N PRO A 53 6.74 -2.51 3.62
CA PRO A 53 7.69 -1.79 4.46
C PRO A 53 8.87 -2.71 4.83
N TYR A 54 10.08 -2.16 4.88
CA TYR A 54 11.24 -2.89 5.38
C TYR A 54 11.49 -2.50 6.83
N LEU A 55 10.92 -3.27 7.75
CA LEU A 55 11.30 -3.19 9.16
C LEU A 55 12.57 -4.04 9.35
N ALA A 56 13.67 -3.41 9.75
CA ALA A 56 14.98 -4.02 10.00
C ALA A 56 15.88 -4.36 8.80
N ALA A 57 15.78 -3.66 7.67
CA ALA A 57 16.93 -3.59 6.77
C ALA A 57 18.05 -2.75 7.44
N LYS A 58 19.33 -3.03 7.17
CA LYS A 58 20.48 -2.14 7.49
C LYS A 58 20.43 -0.83 6.67
N SER A 59 19.26 -0.23 6.58
CA SER A 59 18.93 0.99 5.88
C SER A 59 18.32 1.90 6.93
N ASP A 60 18.78 3.14 6.99
CA ASP A 60 18.39 4.14 8.01
C ASP A 60 16.92 4.59 7.90
N LEU A 61 16.09 3.87 7.15
CA LEU A 61 14.71 4.20 6.82
C LEU A 61 13.81 3.06 7.29
N ASN A 62 13.53 3.03 8.60
CA ASN A 62 12.36 2.32 9.11
C ASN A 62 11.12 3.04 8.57
N THR A 63 10.56 2.55 7.48
CA THR A 63 9.33 3.12 6.91
C THR A 63 8.14 2.33 7.43
N SER A 64 7.33 2.90 8.33
CA SER A 64 6.00 2.40 8.69
C SER A 64 4.95 2.69 7.61
N SER A 65 5.37 2.75 6.34
CA SER A 65 4.54 3.18 5.23
C SER A 65 4.48 2.14 4.13
N VAL A 66 3.29 2.00 3.57
CA VAL A 66 3.03 1.20 2.37
C VAL A 66 3.17 2.11 1.17
N PHE A 67 3.91 1.64 0.16
CA PHE A 67 3.93 2.29 -1.14
C PHE A 67 3.09 1.48 -2.11
N ALA A 68 2.25 2.19 -2.85
CA ALA A 68 1.44 1.62 -3.92
C ALA A 68 1.80 2.29 -5.24
N TYR A 69 1.87 1.50 -6.30
CA TYR A 69 2.31 1.93 -7.61
C TYR A 69 1.33 1.48 -8.68
N LYS A 70 1.12 2.34 -9.67
CA LYS A 70 0.36 2.05 -10.88
C LYS A 70 1.15 2.48 -12.10
N ARG A 71 1.34 1.53 -13.02
CA ARG A 71 1.94 1.82 -14.32
C ARG A 71 0.92 2.53 -15.20
N ILE A 72 1.37 3.59 -15.86
CA ILE A 72 0.61 4.33 -16.87
C ILE A 72 1.15 3.90 -18.22
N PHE A 73 0.27 3.43 -19.09
CA PHE A 73 0.63 2.93 -20.41
C PHE A 73 0.17 3.91 -21.51
N GLY A 74 1.06 4.17 -22.47
CA GLY A 74 0.73 4.80 -23.75
C GLY A 74 1.10 3.83 -24.86
N ASN A 75 0.16 3.50 -25.76
CA ASN A 75 0.36 2.52 -26.84
C ASN A 75 0.98 1.20 -26.33
N GLN A 76 0.42 0.63 -25.26
CA GLN A 76 0.87 -0.61 -24.61
C GLN A 76 2.30 -0.58 -24.04
N ARG A 77 2.97 0.58 -24.01
CA ARG A 77 4.28 0.75 -23.38
C ARG A 77 4.14 1.56 -22.10
N PRO A 78 4.83 1.20 -21.00
CA PRO A 78 4.78 2.00 -19.79
C PRO A 78 5.49 3.35 -20.04
N VAL A 79 4.77 4.45 -19.83
CA VAL A 79 5.27 5.83 -20.02
C VAL A 79 5.52 6.55 -18.71
N ALA A 80 4.87 6.10 -17.63
CA ALA A 80 5.06 6.62 -16.29
C ALA A 80 4.66 5.60 -15.22
N VAL A 81 5.08 5.86 -14.00
CA VAL A 81 4.59 5.22 -12.79
C VAL A 81 4.00 6.30 -11.90
N LEU A 82 2.72 6.17 -11.59
CA LEU A 82 2.08 6.90 -10.51
C LEU A 82 2.28 6.07 -9.23
N GLY A 83 2.55 6.72 -8.11
CA GLY A 83 2.54 6.06 -6.83
C GLY A 83 2.11 6.97 -5.70
N TYR A 84 1.84 6.35 -4.56
CA TYR A 84 1.59 7.05 -3.32
C TYR A 84 2.23 6.33 -2.15
N GLU A 85 2.55 7.10 -1.13
CA GLU A 85 2.99 6.64 0.18
C GLU A 85 1.84 6.85 1.15
N MET A 86 1.47 5.80 1.88
CA MET A 86 0.44 5.86 2.91
C MET A 86 0.97 5.30 4.22
N ASP A 87 0.50 5.86 5.31
CA ASP A 87 0.71 5.31 6.64
C ASP A 87 0.14 3.88 6.76
N MET A 88 0.86 2.97 7.40
CA MET A 88 0.43 1.58 7.55
C MET A 88 -0.88 1.44 8.29
N GLU A 89 -1.06 2.16 9.40
CA GLU A 89 -2.27 2.04 10.23
C GLU A 89 -3.49 2.49 9.44
N SER A 90 -3.34 3.62 8.74
CA SER A 90 -4.37 4.15 7.84
C SER A 90 -4.64 3.19 6.68
N PHE A 91 -3.60 2.59 6.10
CA PHE A 91 -3.72 1.63 5.01
C PHE A 91 -4.46 0.36 5.44
N VAL A 92 -4.12 -0.24 6.58
CA VAL A 92 -4.80 -1.41 7.14
C VAL A 92 -6.27 -1.08 7.39
N THR A 93 -6.55 0.06 8.01
CA THR A 93 -7.91 0.49 8.31
C THR A 93 -8.75 0.65 7.04
N ASP A 94 -8.22 1.36 6.04
CA ASP A 94 -8.99 1.67 4.84
C ASP A 94 -9.07 0.50 3.87
N GLN A 95 -7.97 -0.24 3.67
CA GLN A 95 -7.89 -1.26 2.61
C GLN A 95 -8.24 -2.67 3.09
N LEU A 96 -7.96 -3.02 4.35
CA LEU A 96 -8.27 -4.34 4.90
C LEU A 96 -9.56 -4.32 5.73
N VAL A 97 -9.68 -3.39 6.69
CA VAL A 97 -10.82 -3.40 7.63
C VAL A 97 -12.10 -2.88 6.98
N LYS A 98 -12.11 -1.64 6.46
CA LYS A 98 -13.33 -1.04 5.89
C LYS A 98 -13.87 -1.80 4.69
N ASN A 99 -13.00 -2.29 3.80
CA ASN A 99 -13.42 -3.05 2.62
C ASN A 99 -14.03 -4.42 2.94
N THR A 100 -13.73 -4.98 4.11
CA THR A 100 -14.26 -6.27 4.57
C THR A 100 -15.20 -6.11 5.76
N GLN A 101 -15.56 -4.88 6.09
CA GLN A 101 -16.44 -4.61 7.20
C GLN A 101 -17.83 -5.17 6.89
N CYS A 102 -18.42 -5.82 7.89
CA CYS A 102 -19.81 -6.24 7.83
C CYS A 102 -20.73 -5.07 7.48
N LEU A 103 -21.50 -5.22 6.41
CA LEU A 103 -22.62 -4.33 6.14
C LEU A 103 -23.83 -4.85 6.91
N THR A 104 -24.56 -3.96 7.58
CA THR A 104 -25.77 -4.29 8.34
C THR A 104 -26.83 -5.05 7.50
N ASN A 105 -26.78 -4.91 6.16
CA ASN A 105 -27.67 -5.56 5.20
C ASN A 105 -26.89 -6.31 4.08
N GLY A 106 -25.69 -6.84 4.38
CA GLY A 106 -24.84 -7.56 3.42
C GLY A 106 -24.82 -9.08 3.60
N PRO A 107 -24.12 -9.83 2.71
CA PRO A 107 -23.89 -11.27 2.91
C PRO A 107 -23.14 -11.53 4.23
N GLU A 108 -23.29 -12.75 4.75
CA GLU A 108 -22.86 -13.18 6.10
C GLU A 108 -21.47 -12.65 6.52
N CYS A 109 -21.40 -12.19 7.77
CA CYS A 109 -20.26 -11.56 8.43
C CYS A 109 -19.02 -12.45 8.61
N ASP A 110 -19.07 -13.70 8.16
CA ASP A 110 -18.10 -14.75 8.49
C ASP A 110 -16.72 -14.52 7.87
N ILE A 111 -16.59 -13.54 6.95
CA ILE A 111 -15.34 -13.18 6.28
C ILE A 111 -14.82 -11.78 6.65
N SER A 112 -15.32 -11.17 7.73
CA SER A 112 -14.88 -9.82 8.10
C SER A 112 -13.49 -9.78 8.71
N CYS A 113 -12.65 -8.82 8.30
CA CYS A 113 -11.35 -8.55 8.93
C CYS A 113 -11.45 -7.56 10.10
N ASP A 114 -12.65 -7.18 10.51
CA ASP A 114 -12.86 -6.32 11.68
C ASP A 114 -12.71 -7.12 12.98
N ARG A 115 -11.62 -6.83 13.71
CA ARG A 115 -11.29 -7.46 14.99
C ARG A 115 -11.65 -6.60 16.20
N SER A 116 -12.41 -5.51 16.02
CA SER A 116 -12.74 -4.57 17.10
C SER A 116 -13.76 -5.08 18.14
N GLY A 117 -14.15 -6.36 18.07
CA GLY A 117 -14.92 -7.04 19.12
C GLY A 117 -16.39 -6.59 19.27
N LYS A 118 -16.94 -5.88 18.28
CA LYS A 118 -18.33 -5.37 18.33
C LYS A 118 -19.39 -6.34 17.82
N ASN A 119 -18.98 -7.48 17.25
CA ASN A 119 -19.86 -8.53 16.72
C ASN A 119 -19.62 -9.84 17.48
N SER A 120 -20.56 -10.79 17.43
CA SER A 120 -20.46 -12.12 18.06
C SER A 120 -19.34 -13.02 17.49
N HIS A 121 -18.61 -12.52 16.49
CA HIS A 121 -17.49 -13.18 15.84
C HIS A 121 -16.28 -12.25 15.95
N GLU A 122 -15.17 -12.74 16.52
CA GLU A 122 -13.87 -12.11 16.31
C GLU A 122 -13.55 -12.28 14.81
N GLY A 123 -13.40 -11.17 14.08
CA GLY A 123 -13.07 -11.22 12.65
C GLY A 123 -11.79 -12.01 12.33
N LEU A 124 -11.63 -12.38 11.07
CA LEU A 124 -10.50 -13.18 10.60
C LEU A 124 -9.18 -12.41 10.60
N TYR A 125 -8.08 -13.15 10.70
CA TYR A 125 -6.77 -12.63 10.36
C TYR A 125 -6.68 -12.42 8.84
N CYS A 126 -6.41 -11.19 8.43
CA CYS A 126 -6.36 -10.81 7.04
C CYS A 126 -5.01 -10.18 6.73
N TYR A 127 -4.41 -10.67 5.65
CA TYR A 127 -3.12 -10.22 5.17
C TYR A 127 -3.23 -9.82 3.70
N LEU A 128 -2.61 -8.71 3.34
CA LEU A 128 -2.32 -8.36 1.96
C LEU A 128 -0.92 -8.84 1.62
N LEU A 129 -0.80 -9.65 0.57
CA LEU A 129 0.48 -10.16 0.07
C LEU A 129 0.85 -9.44 -1.23
N ASP A 130 2.13 -9.14 -1.42
CA ASP A 130 2.65 -8.68 -2.71
C ASP A 130 2.79 -9.83 -3.72
N GLU A 131 3.17 -9.53 -4.96
CA GLU A 131 3.32 -10.53 -6.02
C GLU A 131 4.39 -11.60 -5.73
N ASN A 132 5.26 -11.38 -4.74
CA ASN A 132 6.32 -12.30 -4.34
C ASN A 132 6.00 -13.02 -3.02
N GLY A 133 4.81 -12.81 -2.46
CA GLY A 133 4.37 -13.45 -1.22
C GLY A 133 4.85 -12.77 0.06
N PHE A 134 5.40 -11.55 -0.02
CA PHE A 134 5.73 -10.79 1.18
C PHE A 134 4.48 -10.13 1.77
N VAL A 135 4.40 -10.06 3.10
CA VAL A 135 3.29 -9.41 3.82
C VAL A 135 3.43 -7.89 3.69
N VAL A 136 2.50 -7.28 2.96
CA VAL A 136 2.38 -5.82 2.82
C VAL A 136 1.70 -5.23 4.04
N ALA A 137 0.59 -5.83 4.47
CA ALA A 137 -0.22 -5.32 5.57
C ALA A 137 -0.97 -6.49 6.24
N GLY A 138 -1.25 -6.35 7.53
CA GLY A 138 -2.02 -7.32 8.31
C GLY A 138 -2.89 -6.62 9.36
N ASN A 139 -4.02 -7.22 9.71
CA ASN A 139 -4.95 -6.65 10.71
C ASN A 139 -4.69 -7.14 12.16
N GLU A 140 -3.61 -7.88 12.40
CA GLU A 140 -3.16 -8.27 13.73
C GLU A 140 -2.44 -7.10 14.43
N GLU A 141 -2.61 -6.96 15.75
CA GLU A 141 -2.00 -5.86 16.52
C GLU A 141 -0.48 -5.78 16.37
N LYS A 142 0.19 -6.93 16.17
CA LYS A 142 1.64 -6.99 15.92
C LYS A 142 2.05 -6.40 14.56
N PHE A 143 1.11 -6.19 13.64
CA PHE A 143 1.33 -5.60 12.32
C PHE A 143 0.80 -4.15 12.22
N ARG A 144 0.28 -3.60 13.32
CA ARG A 144 0.03 -2.15 13.48
C ARG A 144 1.33 -1.52 13.98
N TRP A 145 2.26 -1.32 13.04
CA TRP A 145 3.63 -0.84 13.30
C TRP A 145 3.69 0.66 13.56
#